data_AF-A0A2E5GXZ0-F1
#
_entry.id   AF-A0A2E5GXZ0-F1
#
_cell.length_a   1.000
_cell.length_b   1.000
_cell.length_c   1.000
_cell.angle_alpha   90.00
_cell.angle_beta   90.00
_cell.angle_gamma   90.00
#
_symmetry.space_group_name_H-M   'P 1'
#
loop_
_entity.id
_entity.type
_entity.pdbx_description
1 polymer ?
#
loop_
_entity_poly.entity_id
_entity_poly.type
_entity_poly.pdbx_seq_one_letter_code
_entity_poly.pdbx_strand_id
1 'polypeptide(L)'
;MEIHHIEFLGSFFEVSETPDIELPQVAFVGRSNVGKSSLINRLLGRHNKKIARVSSTPGKTQSINFYKINDLFIMVDLPGWGYARVPIKLRQKWETLVKHYIQENRKLAGVVHLIDSRHGPTPIDLRLLDLLTDGGPPILITLTKTDKLNRAKQNQALAIVTEQLEVEENQVVLTSSKTGKGRTELLGAIETLVLAS
;
A
#
# COMPACT_ATOMS: atom_id res chain seq x y z
N MET A 1 15.41 8.06 3.51
CA MET A 1 15.72 7.72 2.12
C MET A 1 15.41 8.84 1.11
N GLU A 2 16.39 9.24 0.30
CA GLU A 2 16.17 9.98 -0.96
C GLU A 2 16.01 9.01 -2.14
N ILE A 3 15.18 9.35 -3.13
CA ILE A 3 14.95 8.51 -4.32
C ILE A 3 15.57 9.20 -5.53
N HIS A 4 16.58 8.56 -6.13
CA HIS A 4 17.32 9.06 -7.28
C HIS A 4 17.05 8.24 -8.55
N HIS A 5 16.82 6.92 -8.40
CA HIS A 5 16.56 6.02 -9.52
C HIS A 5 15.23 5.28 -9.34
N ILE A 6 14.43 5.23 -10.42
CA ILE A 6 13.13 4.56 -10.45
C ILE A 6 12.99 3.89 -11.82
N GLU A 7 12.77 2.59 -11.81
CA GLU A 7 12.50 1.80 -13.01
C GLU A 7 11.16 1.09 -12.86
N PHE A 8 10.30 1.17 -13.89
CA PHE A 8 9.05 0.41 -13.93
C PHE A 8 9.30 -0.91 -14.64
N LEU A 9 9.23 -2.01 -13.90
CA LEU A 9 9.57 -3.34 -14.42
C LEU A 9 8.42 -4.00 -15.16
N GLY A 10 7.18 -3.64 -14.82
CA GLY A 10 6.01 -4.16 -15.52
C GLY A 10 4.76 -4.30 -14.66
N SER A 11 3.72 -4.78 -15.34
CA SER A 11 2.42 -5.13 -14.77
C SER A 11 2.17 -6.61 -15.02
N PHE A 12 1.93 -7.36 -13.96
CA PHE A 12 1.75 -8.82 -13.99
C PHE A 12 0.35 -9.19 -13.53
N PHE A 13 -0.31 -10.13 -14.18
CA PHE A 13 -1.69 -10.50 -13.86
C PHE A 13 -1.78 -11.76 -13.00
N GLU A 14 -0.68 -12.50 -12.91
CA GLU A 14 -0.52 -13.70 -12.08
C GLU A 14 0.82 -13.64 -11.32
N VAL A 15 0.90 -14.29 -10.15
CA VAL A 15 2.15 -14.32 -9.35
C VAL A 15 3.27 -15.05 -10.10
N SER A 16 2.92 -16.10 -10.84
CA SER A 16 3.82 -16.88 -11.70
C SER A 16 4.47 -16.07 -12.83
N GLU A 17 3.87 -14.95 -13.23
CA GLU A 17 4.42 -14.04 -14.24
C GLU A 17 5.39 -13.01 -13.64
N THR A 18 5.43 -12.88 -12.31
CA THR A 18 6.29 -11.88 -11.67
C THR A 18 7.76 -12.24 -11.85
N PRO A 19 8.62 -11.24 -12.09
CA PRO A 19 10.04 -11.47 -12.29
C PRO A 19 10.66 -11.99 -10.99
N ASP A 20 11.56 -12.97 -11.13
CA ASP A 20 12.37 -13.43 -10.02
C ASP A 20 13.43 -12.38 -9.69
N ILE A 21 13.21 -11.65 -8.60
CA ILE A 21 14.03 -10.51 -8.19
C ILE A 21 14.53 -10.76 -6.77
N GLU A 22 15.86 -10.78 -6.62
CA GLU A 22 16.54 -11.01 -5.34
C GLU A 22 16.47 -9.83 -4.35
N LEU A 23 15.91 -8.69 -4.77
CA LEU A 23 15.74 -7.51 -3.91
C LEU A 23 14.54 -7.65 -2.97
N PRO A 24 14.61 -7.06 -1.75
CA PRO A 24 13.47 -7.00 -0.85
C PRO A 24 12.29 -6.24 -1.49
N GLN A 25 11.09 -6.67 -1.15
CA GLN A 25 9.85 -6.17 -1.75
C GLN A 25 8.94 -5.58 -0.68
N VAL A 26 8.37 -4.41 -0.95
CA VAL A 26 7.41 -3.74 -0.06
C VAL A 26 6.10 -3.54 -0.80
N ALA A 27 5.06 -4.25 -0.36
CA ALA A 27 3.78 -4.26 -1.04
C ALA A 27 2.82 -3.20 -0.51
N PHE A 28 2.13 -2.52 -1.41
CA PHE A 28 1.11 -1.53 -1.11
C PHE A 28 -0.25 -2.12 -1.35
N VAL A 29 -1.10 -2.12 -0.32
CA VAL A 29 -2.43 -2.71 -0.39
C VAL A 29 -3.45 -1.82 0.31
N GLY A 30 -4.71 -1.95 -0.08
CA GLY A 30 -5.82 -1.27 0.56
C GLY A 30 -7.03 -1.28 -0.36
N ARG A 31 -8.15 -0.79 0.16
CA ARG A 31 -9.40 -0.73 -0.61
C ARG A 31 -9.26 0.08 -1.90
N SER A 32 -10.07 -0.27 -2.91
CA SER A 32 -10.17 0.57 -4.11
C SER A 32 -10.50 2.02 -3.78
N ASN A 33 -9.88 2.96 -4.50
CA ASN A 33 -9.99 4.41 -4.28
C ASN A 33 -9.49 4.93 -2.90
N VAL A 34 -8.74 4.14 -2.13
CA VAL A 34 -8.09 4.64 -0.89
C VAL A 34 -7.01 5.70 -1.17
N GLY A 35 -6.49 5.74 -2.40
CA GLY A 35 -5.45 6.69 -2.81
C GLY A 35 -4.09 6.05 -3.06
N LYS A 36 -3.99 4.72 -3.13
CA LYS A 36 -2.76 3.94 -3.35
C LYS A 36 -1.86 4.46 -4.47
N SER A 37 -2.35 4.49 -5.70
CA SER A 37 -1.54 4.95 -6.84
C SER A 37 -1.17 6.45 -6.74
N SER A 38 -1.99 7.26 -6.07
CA SER A 38 -1.65 8.66 -5.78
C SER A 38 -0.52 8.77 -4.74
N LEU A 39 -0.56 7.93 -3.71
CA LEU A 39 0.47 7.86 -2.68
C LEU A 39 1.78 7.35 -3.24
N ILE A 40 1.77 6.27 -4.03
CA ILE A 40 2.95 5.74 -4.72
C ILE A 40 3.59 6.83 -5.59
N ASN A 41 2.82 7.50 -6.46
CA ASN A 41 3.37 8.61 -7.25
C ASN A 41 3.94 9.74 -6.38
N ARG A 42 3.36 10.01 -5.20
CA ARG A 42 3.89 11.03 -4.27
C ARG A 42 5.21 10.58 -3.64
N LEU A 43 5.30 9.33 -3.16
CA LEU A 43 6.51 8.76 -2.59
C LEU A 43 7.67 8.84 -3.60
N LEU A 44 7.41 8.38 -4.82
CA LEU A 44 8.34 8.38 -5.94
C LEU A 44 8.70 9.78 -6.48
N GLY A 45 8.13 10.87 -5.96
CA GLY A 45 8.34 12.22 -6.50
C GLY A 45 7.70 12.44 -7.88
N ARG A 46 6.91 11.50 -8.37
CA ARG A 46 6.28 11.45 -9.70
C ARG A 46 4.85 12.00 -9.73
N HIS A 47 4.46 12.83 -8.76
CA HIS A 47 3.10 13.38 -8.67
C HIS A 47 2.70 14.24 -9.89
N ASN A 48 3.65 14.86 -10.60
CA ASN A 48 3.44 15.62 -11.83
C ASN A 48 3.70 14.81 -13.13
N LYS A 49 4.46 13.71 -13.05
CA LYS A 49 4.79 12.81 -14.18
C LYS A 49 4.53 11.38 -13.74
N LYS A 50 3.26 11.02 -13.66
CA LYS A 50 2.77 9.79 -13.01
C LYS A 50 3.30 8.54 -13.70
N ILE A 51 3.84 7.62 -12.92
CA ILE A 51 4.25 6.29 -13.38
C ILE A 51 3.22 5.24 -12.94
N ALA A 52 2.65 5.39 -11.73
CA ALA A 52 1.52 4.58 -11.30
C ALA A 52 0.21 5.14 -11.87
N ARG A 53 -0.63 4.27 -12.45
CA ARG A 53 -1.91 4.68 -13.07
C ARG A 53 -2.89 5.15 -12.01
N VAL A 54 -3.22 6.45 -12.02
CA VAL A 54 -4.24 7.04 -11.14
C VAL A 54 -5.56 7.13 -11.90
N SER A 55 -6.58 6.37 -11.47
CA SER A 55 -7.93 6.40 -12.02
C SER A 55 -8.94 6.68 -10.91
N SER A 56 -9.90 7.55 -11.19
CA SER A 56 -11.10 7.74 -10.34
C SER A 56 -12.09 6.59 -10.50
N THR A 57 -12.08 5.93 -11.66
CA THR A 57 -12.82 4.70 -11.94
C THR A 57 -12.13 3.53 -11.24
N PRO A 58 -12.78 2.89 -10.25
CA PRO A 58 -12.23 1.73 -9.56
C PRO A 58 -12.02 0.53 -10.46
N GLY A 59 -11.12 -0.37 -10.09
CA GLY A 59 -10.93 -1.66 -10.76
C GLY A 59 -10.08 -1.63 -12.05
N LYS A 60 -9.44 -0.51 -12.39
CA LYS A 60 -8.53 -0.44 -13.55
C LYS A 60 -7.17 -1.11 -13.32
N THR A 61 -6.69 -1.18 -12.08
CA THR A 61 -5.46 -1.90 -11.74
C THR A 61 -5.82 -3.34 -11.44
N GLN A 62 -5.77 -4.19 -12.48
CA GLN A 62 -6.02 -5.63 -12.38
C GLN A 62 -4.73 -6.44 -12.22
N SER A 63 -3.59 -5.74 -12.19
CA SER A 63 -2.24 -6.27 -12.21
C SER A 63 -1.48 -5.86 -10.95
N ILE A 64 -0.48 -6.67 -10.60
CA ILE A 64 0.59 -6.33 -9.67
C ILE A 64 1.62 -5.50 -10.45
N ASN A 65 1.95 -4.31 -9.96
CA ASN A 65 2.91 -3.43 -10.65
C ASN A 65 4.19 -3.30 -9.86
N PHE A 66 5.33 -3.48 -10.53
CA PHE A 66 6.65 -3.50 -9.90
C PHE A 66 7.43 -2.23 -10.24
N TYR A 67 7.94 -1.56 -9.21
CA TYR A 67 8.78 -0.38 -9.33
C TYR A 67 10.10 -0.61 -8.58
N LYS A 68 11.21 -0.71 -9.30
CA LYS A 68 12.55 -0.85 -8.72
C LYS A 68 13.06 0.51 -8.28
N ILE A 69 13.45 0.63 -7.02
CA ILE A 69 13.80 1.91 -6.38
C ILE A 69 15.27 1.87 -5.95
N ASN A 70 16.06 2.81 -6.47
CA ASN A 70 17.49 2.97 -6.17
C ASN A 70 18.34 1.68 -6.32
N ASP A 71 17.85 0.67 -7.03
CA ASP A 71 18.44 -0.67 -7.06
C ASP A 71 18.54 -1.35 -5.68
N LEU A 72 17.78 -0.86 -4.68
CA LEU A 72 17.78 -1.34 -3.30
C LEU A 72 16.60 -2.24 -2.99
N PHE A 73 15.41 -1.92 -3.50
CA PHE A 73 14.19 -2.67 -3.20
C PHE A 73 13.14 -2.48 -4.29
N ILE A 74 12.09 -3.29 -4.23
CA ILE A 74 10.93 -3.20 -5.11
C ILE A 74 9.73 -2.65 -4.34
N MET A 75 9.14 -1.55 -4.83
CA MET A 75 7.79 -1.15 -4.46
C MET A 75 6.78 -1.90 -5.31
N VAL A 76 5.83 -2.56 -4.67
CA VAL A 76 4.85 -3.42 -5.34
C VAL A 76 3.45 -2.83 -5.15
N ASP A 77 2.79 -2.44 -6.24
CA ASP A 77 1.43 -1.95 -6.24
C ASP A 77 0.44 -3.10 -6.46
N LEU A 78 -0.16 -3.61 -5.38
CA LEU A 78 -1.15 -4.67 -5.46
C LEU A 78 -2.51 -4.13 -5.94
N PRO A 79 -3.37 -4.94 -6.58
CA PRO A 79 -4.71 -4.49 -6.95
C PRO A 79 -5.54 -4.11 -5.72
N GLY A 80 -6.54 -3.25 -5.91
CA GLY A 80 -7.36 -2.77 -4.80
C GLY A 80 -8.26 -3.86 -4.21
N TRP A 81 -8.12 -4.13 -2.91
CA TRP A 81 -8.83 -5.21 -2.20
C TRP A 81 -10.31 -4.87 -1.96
N GLY A 82 -11.19 -5.88 -2.05
CA GLY A 82 -12.58 -5.82 -1.58
C GLY A 82 -13.54 -4.87 -2.31
N TYR A 83 -13.29 -4.49 -3.57
CA TYR A 83 -14.18 -3.56 -4.26
C TYR A 83 -15.57 -4.17 -4.56
N ALA A 84 -16.63 -3.53 -4.04
CA ALA A 84 -17.99 -4.07 -4.11
C ALA A 84 -18.69 -3.90 -5.47
N ARG A 85 -18.26 -2.98 -6.34
CA ARG A 85 -18.92 -2.72 -7.64
C ARG A 85 -18.24 -3.36 -8.85
N VAL A 86 -17.32 -4.31 -8.65
CA VAL A 86 -16.85 -5.19 -9.73
C VAL A 86 -17.57 -6.54 -9.66
N PRO A 87 -17.63 -7.29 -10.78
CA PRO A 87 -18.16 -8.65 -10.76
C PRO A 87 -17.50 -9.50 -9.67
N ILE A 88 -18.29 -10.34 -9.00
CA ILE A 88 -17.85 -11.19 -7.89
C ILE A 88 -16.62 -12.03 -8.29
N LYS A 89 -16.62 -12.60 -9.50
CA LYS A 89 -15.49 -13.39 -10.03
C LYS A 89 -14.19 -12.59 -10.09
N LEU A 90 -14.26 -11.32 -10.48
CA LEU A 90 -13.08 -10.46 -10.58
C LEU A 90 -12.57 -10.07 -9.19
N ARG A 91 -13.49 -9.80 -8.25
CA ARG A 91 -13.15 -9.56 -6.85
C ARG A 91 -12.42 -10.76 -6.24
N GLN A 92 -12.97 -11.96 -6.42
CA GLN A 92 -12.35 -13.20 -5.95
C GLN A 92 -10.97 -13.42 -6.58
N LYS A 93 -10.81 -13.16 -7.90
CA LYS A 93 -9.51 -13.24 -8.56
C LYS A 93 -8.48 -12.32 -7.90
N TRP A 94 -8.85 -11.08 -7.58
CA TRP A 94 -7.94 -10.15 -6.90
C TRP A 94 -7.64 -10.56 -5.46
N GLU A 95 -8.65 -11.05 -4.74
CA GLU A 95 -8.47 -11.54 -3.37
C GLU A 95 -7.47 -12.71 -3.36
N THR A 96 -7.62 -13.68 -4.27
CA THR A 96 -6.67 -14.78 -4.45
C THR A 96 -5.29 -14.29 -4.85
N LEU A 97 -5.18 -13.36 -5.80
CA LEU A 97 -3.90 -12.84 -6.28
C LEU A 97 -3.12 -12.15 -5.17
N VAL A 98 -3.78 -11.28 -4.40
CA VAL A 98 -3.17 -10.57 -3.27
C VAL A 98 -2.79 -11.54 -2.16
N LYS A 99 -3.66 -12.50 -1.82
CA LYS A 99 -3.37 -13.53 -0.83
C LYS A 99 -2.13 -14.35 -1.22
N HIS A 100 -2.12 -14.90 -2.43
CA HIS A 100 -1.02 -15.69 -2.95
C HIS A 100 0.29 -14.88 -2.92
N TYR A 101 0.25 -13.65 -3.43
CA TYR A 101 1.44 -12.80 -3.46
C TYR A 101 2.00 -12.53 -2.05
N ILE A 102 1.15 -12.26 -1.07
CA ILE A 102 1.59 -11.98 0.30
C ILE A 102 2.13 -13.23 0.99
N GLN A 103 1.47 -14.37 0.83
CA GLN A 103 1.78 -15.59 1.58
C GLN A 103 2.94 -16.40 0.99
N GLU A 104 3.12 -16.37 -0.33
CA GLU A 104 4.12 -17.21 -1.01
C GLU A 104 5.42 -16.45 -1.33
N ASN A 105 5.42 -15.11 -1.23
CA ASN A 105 6.58 -14.28 -1.56
C ASN A 105 7.56 -14.17 -0.38
N ARG A 106 8.61 -14.98 -0.41
CA ARG A 106 9.68 -14.98 0.60
C ARG A 106 10.53 -13.70 0.61
N LYS A 107 10.43 -12.85 -0.41
CA LYS A 107 11.18 -11.58 -0.52
C LYS A 107 10.39 -10.40 0.04
N LEU A 108 9.19 -10.63 0.58
CA LEU A 108 8.31 -9.58 1.08
C LEU A 108 8.81 -9.08 2.45
N ALA A 109 9.51 -7.96 2.44
CA ALA A 109 10.06 -7.29 3.63
C ALA A 109 8.96 -6.63 4.49
N GLY A 110 7.83 -6.30 3.88
CA GLY A 110 6.71 -5.69 4.60
C GLY A 110 5.55 -5.27 3.71
N VAL A 111 4.43 -4.95 4.35
CA VAL A 111 3.21 -4.50 3.68
C VAL A 111 2.81 -3.13 4.20
N VAL A 112 2.61 -2.17 3.30
CA VAL A 112 1.99 -0.88 3.58
C VAL A 112 0.49 -0.99 3.34
N HIS A 113 -0.30 -1.01 4.43
CA HIS A 113 -1.76 -1.03 4.37
C HIS A 113 -2.32 0.38 4.45
N LEU A 114 -3.01 0.79 3.39
CA LEU A 114 -3.63 2.09 3.27
C LEU A 114 -5.07 2.08 3.77
N ILE A 115 -5.39 3.01 4.68
CA ILE A 115 -6.74 3.25 5.20
C ILE A 115 -7.12 4.72 4.94
N ASP A 116 -8.38 4.99 4.57
CA ASP A 116 -8.84 6.35 4.33
C ASP A 116 -9.16 7.05 5.66
N SER A 117 -8.39 8.08 6.01
CA SER A 117 -8.52 8.76 7.31
C SER A 117 -9.92 9.28 7.63
N ARG A 118 -10.77 9.51 6.62
CA ARG A 118 -12.13 10.04 6.78
C ARG A 118 -13.13 9.04 7.33
N HIS A 119 -12.83 7.75 7.27
CA HIS A 119 -13.77 6.68 7.60
C HIS A 119 -13.25 5.71 8.66
N GLY A 120 -11.95 5.70 8.94
CA GLY A 120 -11.32 4.69 9.79
C GLY A 120 -11.25 3.32 9.09
N PRO A 121 -10.85 2.27 9.84
CA PRO A 121 -10.82 0.90 9.33
C PRO A 121 -12.23 0.43 8.94
N THR A 122 -12.35 -0.20 7.78
CA THR A 122 -13.61 -0.80 7.32
C THR A 122 -13.57 -2.33 7.49
N PRO A 123 -14.70 -3.05 7.38
CA PRO A 123 -14.69 -4.52 7.38
C PRO A 123 -13.83 -5.14 6.27
N ILE A 124 -13.52 -4.38 5.21
CA ILE A 124 -12.58 -4.80 4.16
C ILE A 124 -11.14 -4.72 4.66
N ASP A 125 -10.82 -3.71 5.47
CA ASP A 125 -9.50 -3.50 6.06
C ASP A 125 -9.23 -4.55 7.15
N LEU A 126 -10.21 -4.83 8.01
CA LEU A 126 -10.09 -5.88 9.05
C LEU A 126 -9.80 -7.25 8.43
N ARG A 127 -10.58 -7.66 7.42
CA ARG A 127 -10.33 -8.94 6.71
C ARG A 127 -8.98 -9.00 6.01
N LEU A 128 -8.46 -7.85 5.58
CA LEU A 128 -7.13 -7.79 4.98
C LEU A 128 -6.05 -7.94 6.05
N LEU A 129 -6.24 -7.37 7.24
CA LEU A 129 -5.33 -7.56 8.36
C LEU A 129 -5.35 -8.99 8.87
N ASP A 130 -6.52 -9.62 8.99
CA ASP A 130 -6.65 -11.04 9.35
C ASP A 130 -5.86 -11.95 8.38
N LEU A 131 -5.78 -11.56 7.11
CA LEU A 131 -4.99 -12.27 6.11
C LEU A 131 -3.48 -12.06 6.30
N LEU A 132 -3.07 -10.92 6.86
CA LEU A 132 -1.68 -10.51 7.04
C LEU A 132 -1.08 -10.98 8.37
N THR A 133 -1.89 -11.23 9.40
CA THR A 133 -1.42 -11.50 10.77
C THR A 133 -1.01 -12.94 11.06
N ASP A 134 -1.49 -13.92 10.28
CA ASP A 134 -1.15 -15.35 10.46
C ASP A 134 0.26 -15.68 9.91
N GLY A 135 1.29 -15.29 10.66
CA GLY A 135 2.70 -15.50 10.29
C GLY A 135 3.18 -14.67 9.11
N GLY A 136 2.45 -13.61 8.76
CA GLY A 136 2.75 -12.75 7.62
C GLY A 136 3.84 -11.69 7.89
N PRO A 137 4.17 -10.89 6.86
CA PRO A 137 5.23 -9.89 6.92
C PRO A 137 4.85 -8.73 7.85
N PRO A 138 5.83 -7.92 8.33
CA PRO A 138 5.55 -6.71 9.09
C PRO A 138 4.58 -5.78 8.36
N ILE A 139 3.64 -5.19 9.11
CA ILE A 139 2.59 -4.32 8.58
C ILE A 139 2.86 -2.88 9.01
N LEU A 140 2.89 -1.97 8.04
CA LEU A 140 2.93 -0.54 8.24
C LEU A 140 1.60 0.07 7.81
N ILE A 141 0.90 0.75 8.71
CA ILE A 141 -0.39 1.36 8.38
C ILE A 141 -0.16 2.81 7.95
N THR A 142 -0.89 3.25 6.92
CA THR A 142 -0.93 4.67 6.57
C THR A 142 -2.35 5.18 6.39
N LEU A 143 -2.65 6.29 7.07
CA LEU A 143 -3.92 6.99 6.93
C LEU A 143 -3.82 8.01 5.82
N THR A 144 -4.50 7.76 4.71
CA THR A 144 -4.45 8.60 3.51
C THR A 144 -5.45 9.75 3.57
N LYS A 145 -5.29 10.73 2.66
CA LYS A 145 -6.22 11.86 2.45
C LYS A 145 -6.41 12.75 3.68
N THR A 146 -5.38 12.83 4.53
CA THR A 146 -5.43 13.65 5.76
C THR A 146 -5.65 15.14 5.49
N ASP A 147 -5.38 15.61 4.27
CA ASP A 147 -5.74 16.97 3.81
C ASP A 147 -7.24 17.27 3.83
N LYS A 148 -8.08 16.25 3.95
CA LYS A 148 -9.54 16.38 4.07
C LYS A 148 -10.02 16.56 5.50
N LEU A 149 -9.11 16.46 6.48
CA LEU A 149 -9.40 16.54 7.90
C LEU A 149 -8.61 17.67 8.54
N ASN A 150 -9.22 18.36 9.50
CA ASN A 150 -8.50 19.26 10.38
C ASN A 150 -7.66 18.46 11.40
N ARG A 151 -6.79 19.13 12.16
CA ARG A 151 -5.87 18.48 13.11
C ARG A 151 -6.60 17.62 14.15
N ALA A 152 -7.69 18.12 14.72
CA ALA A 152 -8.48 17.38 15.72
C ALA A 152 -9.04 16.08 15.14
N LYS A 153 -9.61 16.12 13.93
CA LYS A 153 -10.12 14.94 13.24
C LYS A 153 -9.02 13.97 12.80
N GLN A 154 -7.82 14.45 12.50
CA GLN A 154 -6.67 13.59 12.22
C GLN A 154 -6.25 12.81 13.47
N ASN A 155 -6.18 13.47 14.63
CA ASN A 155 -5.88 12.80 15.90
C ASN A 155 -6.96 11.79 16.28
N GLN A 156 -8.23 12.14 16.06
CA GLN A 156 -9.34 11.21 16.27
C GLN A 156 -9.25 9.99 15.35
N ALA A 157 -8.93 10.18 14.07
CA ALA A 157 -8.77 9.08 13.13
C ALA A 157 -7.58 8.17 13.49
N LEU A 158 -6.48 8.75 13.98
CA LEU A 158 -5.34 8.01 14.49
C LEU A 158 -5.76 7.14 15.69
N ALA A 159 -6.40 7.74 16.70
CA ALA A 159 -6.84 7.04 17.91
C ALA A 159 -7.82 5.89 17.58
N ILE A 160 -8.78 6.10 16.68
CA ILE A 160 -9.71 5.06 16.23
C ILE A 160 -8.95 3.89 15.58
N VAL A 161 -7.96 4.19 14.75
CA VAL A 161 -7.21 3.16 14.02
C VAL A 161 -6.31 2.38 14.97
N THR A 162 -5.61 3.04 15.89
CA THR A 162 -4.75 2.36 16.87
C THR A 162 -5.57 1.50 17.81
N GLU A 163 -6.73 1.97 18.27
CA GLU A 163 -7.64 1.20 19.12
C GLU A 163 -8.24 0.00 18.38
N GLN A 164 -8.83 0.21 17.20
CA GLN A 164 -9.54 -0.86 16.49
C GLN A 164 -8.63 -1.93 15.89
N LEU A 165 -7.39 -1.56 15.56
CA LEU A 165 -6.42 -2.49 14.97
C LEU A 165 -5.43 -3.03 16.00
N GLU A 166 -5.52 -2.58 17.25
CA GLU A 166 -4.61 -2.96 18.34
C GLU A 166 -3.13 -2.74 17.95
N VAL A 167 -2.85 -1.58 17.33
CA VAL A 167 -1.51 -1.18 16.88
C VAL A 167 -1.03 0.07 17.62
N GLU A 168 0.28 0.17 17.76
CA GLU A 168 0.92 1.35 18.34
C GLU A 168 0.89 2.54 17.38
N GLU A 169 0.84 3.76 17.92
CA GLU A 169 0.80 4.99 17.11
C GLU A 169 1.99 5.11 16.15
N ASN A 170 3.18 4.62 16.53
CA ASN A 170 4.38 4.65 15.70
C ASN A 170 4.31 3.69 14.49
N GLN A 171 3.34 2.77 14.46
CA GLN A 171 3.06 1.90 13.31
C GLN A 171 2.10 2.56 12.31
N VAL A 172 1.62 3.78 12.59
CA VAL A 172 0.63 4.50 11.77
C VAL A 172 1.20 5.82 11.24
N VAL A 173 1.29 5.97 9.92
CA VAL A 173 1.77 7.21 9.28
C VAL A 173 0.62 7.98 8.65
N LEU A 174 0.41 9.22 9.09
CA LEU A 174 -0.56 10.15 8.50
C LEU A 174 -0.05 10.72 7.17
N THR A 175 -0.70 10.39 6.05
CA THR A 175 -0.26 10.81 4.72
C THR A 175 -1.28 11.64 3.93
N SER A 176 -0.78 12.51 3.07
CA SER A 176 -1.58 13.15 2.02
C SER A 176 -0.78 13.23 0.73
N SER A 177 -1.30 12.60 -0.33
CA SER A 177 -0.72 12.73 -1.68
C SER A 177 -0.87 14.14 -2.25
N LYS A 178 -1.84 14.93 -1.75
CA LYS A 178 -2.10 16.30 -2.21
C LYS A 178 -1.09 17.29 -1.63
N THR A 179 -0.84 17.25 -0.32
CA THR A 179 0.07 18.19 0.35
C THR A 179 1.49 17.64 0.47
N GLY A 180 1.66 16.32 0.44
CA GLY A 180 2.91 15.62 0.71
C GLY A 180 3.20 15.35 2.17
N LYS A 181 2.26 15.66 3.07
CA LYS A 181 2.36 15.28 4.48
C LYS A 181 2.65 13.78 4.61
N GLY A 182 3.55 13.41 5.51
CA GLY A 182 3.88 12.01 5.82
C GLY A 182 4.80 11.33 4.81
N ARG A 183 5.26 12.02 3.76
CA ARG A 183 6.10 11.41 2.71
C ARG A 183 7.44 10.95 3.28
N THR A 184 8.13 11.81 4.01
CA THR A 184 9.47 11.52 4.54
C THR A 184 9.39 10.44 5.61
N GLU A 185 8.39 10.54 6.48
CA GLU A 185 8.11 9.59 7.55
C GLU A 185 7.79 8.20 6.99
N LEU A 186 6.91 8.12 5.97
CA LEU A 186 6.58 6.84 5.34
C LEU A 186 7.77 6.23 4.60
N LEU A 187 8.58 7.04 3.90
CA LEU A 187 9.80 6.54 3.25
C LEU A 187 10.83 6.04 4.26
N GLY A 188 10.98 6.71 5.41
CA GLY A 188 11.85 6.25 6.49
C GLY A 188 11.39 4.93 7.10
N ALA A 189 10.09 4.77 7.35
CA ALA A 189 9.54 3.52 7.85
C ALA A 189 9.70 2.36 6.84
N ILE A 190 9.52 2.63 5.54
CA ILE A 190 9.79 1.65 4.46
C ILE A 190 11.27 1.26 4.41
N GLU A 191 12.18 2.23 4.55
CA GLU A 191 13.62 1.98 4.60
C GLU A 191 13.98 1.07 5.78
N THR A 192 13.40 1.28 6.96
CA THR A 192 13.58 0.38 8.11
C THR A 192 13.13 -1.05 7.82
N LEU A 193 11.99 -1.24 7.14
CA LEU A 193 11.51 -2.58 6.75
C LEU A 193 12.49 -3.27 5.80
N VAL A 194 12.97 -2.54 4.80
CA VAL A 194 13.93 -3.04 3.80
C VAL A 194 15.27 -3.41 4.42
N LEU A 195 15.74 -2.65 5.42
CA LEU A 195 17.02 -2.93 6.08
C LEU A 195 16.96 -4.08 7.08
N ALA A 196 15.75 -4.46 7.53
CA ALA A 196 15.54 -5.53 8.49
C ALA A 196 15.27 -6.91 7.86
N SER A 197 15.08 -6.96 6.53
CA SER A 197 14.74 -8.18 5.77
C SER A 197 15.95 -8.95 5.28
#